data_AF-A0A926I1M2-F1
#
_entry.id   AF-A0A926I1M2-F1
#
_cell.length_a   1.000
_cell.length_b   1.000
_cell.length_c   1.000
_cell.angle_alpha   90.00
_cell.angle_beta   90.00
_cell.angle_gamma   90.00
#
_symmetry.space_group_name_H-M   'P 1'
#
loop_
_entity.id
_entity.type
_entity.pdbx_description
1 polymer ?
#
loop_
_entity_poly.entity_id
_entity_poly.type
_entity_poly.pdbx_seq_one_letter_code
_entity_poly.pdbx_strand_id
1 'polypeptide(L)'
;MRIETNDVLVLQGDSTTDCGRARPYGEGWGSLGNGYAQNVGALLDGVYPERHIRVINMGVSGNTSRDLRARWEEDTMALKPNWVTIMIGINDIWRQYDRPLHKEQHVYVDEYEANLRAIIERTLPDVKGLVLMTPFYMEQYRKDAMRASTDQYGAVVKRLSEEYGVLLADTQAAMDVYFQQYDPISMSWDRVHPNHVGSMILTRCLLEALEFDWRKGL
;
A
#
# COMPACT_ATOMS: atom_id res chain seq x y z
N MET A 1 4.91 11.93 14.47
CA MET A 1 3.71 11.80 13.60
C MET A 1 3.73 12.90 12.56
N ARG A 2 3.93 12.53 11.29
CA ARG A 2 4.22 13.43 10.17
C ARG A 2 3.00 14.13 9.55
N ILE A 3 1.83 13.51 9.62
CA ILE A 3 0.60 14.10 9.06
C ILE A 3 0.07 15.19 9.98
N GLU A 4 -0.16 16.39 9.47
CA GLU A 4 -0.51 17.57 10.24
C GLU A 4 -2.04 17.81 10.31
N THR A 5 -2.44 18.84 11.04
CA THR A 5 -3.84 19.21 11.18
C THR A 5 -4.46 19.58 9.83
N ASN A 6 -5.65 19.03 9.54
CA ASN A 6 -6.42 19.18 8.31
C ASN A 6 -5.78 18.59 7.05
N ASP A 7 -4.73 17.77 7.18
CA ASP A 7 -4.14 17.09 6.02
C ASP A 7 -5.10 16.06 5.43
N VAL A 8 -5.05 15.93 4.09
CA VAL A 8 -5.71 14.88 3.32
C VAL A 8 -4.71 13.77 3.01
N LEU A 9 -4.98 12.56 3.50
CA LEU A 9 -4.24 11.33 3.23
C LEU A 9 -5.01 10.48 2.21
N VAL A 10 -4.43 10.26 1.03
CA VAL A 10 -5.00 9.38 0.01
C VAL A 10 -4.22 8.07 -0.05
N LEU A 11 -4.91 6.95 0.13
CA LEU A 11 -4.35 5.60 0.01
C LEU A 11 -4.65 5.02 -1.37
N GLN A 12 -3.60 4.67 -2.11
CA GLN A 12 -3.68 4.05 -3.44
C GLN A 12 -3.11 2.64 -3.42
N GLY A 13 -3.74 1.75 -4.19
CA GLY A 13 -3.29 0.37 -4.33
C GLY A 13 -4.31 -0.54 -5.00
N ASP A 14 -4.14 -1.83 -4.76
CA ASP A 14 -4.95 -2.92 -5.32
C ASP A 14 -6.06 -3.39 -4.35
N SER A 15 -6.41 -4.69 -4.37
CA SER A 15 -7.42 -5.31 -3.51
C SER A 15 -7.08 -5.21 -2.03
N THR A 16 -5.78 -5.24 -1.70
CA THR A 16 -5.30 -5.13 -0.32
C THR A 16 -5.58 -3.74 0.26
N THR A 17 -5.55 -2.72 -0.59
CA THR A 17 -5.95 -1.35 -0.23
C THR A 17 -7.45 -1.19 -0.34
N ASP A 18 -8.09 -1.68 -1.40
CA ASP A 18 -9.54 -1.58 -1.64
C ASP A 18 -10.35 -2.15 -0.46
N CYS A 19 -10.15 -3.44 -0.14
CA CYS A 19 -10.87 -4.16 0.92
C CYS A 19 -12.40 -3.89 0.96
N GLY A 20 -13.04 -3.64 -0.18
CA GLY A 20 -14.47 -3.36 -0.25
C GLY A 20 -14.85 -1.93 0.13
N ARG A 21 -13.96 -0.96 -0.09
CA ARG A 21 -14.23 0.47 0.13
C ARG A 21 -15.42 0.97 -0.69
N ALA A 22 -16.04 2.05 -0.23
CA ALA A 22 -17.14 2.69 -0.96
C ALA A 22 -16.64 3.32 -2.28
N ARG A 23 -17.49 3.34 -3.31
CA ARG A 23 -17.18 3.93 -4.62
C ARG A 23 -18.18 5.05 -4.96
N PRO A 24 -17.77 6.13 -5.65
CA PRO A 24 -16.45 6.35 -6.27
C PRO A 24 -15.34 6.76 -5.29
N TYR A 25 -15.67 7.28 -4.11
CA TYR A 25 -14.70 7.69 -3.08
C TYR A 25 -14.89 6.86 -1.80
N GLY A 26 -13.80 6.28 -1.30
CA GLY A 26 -13.80 5.61 0.00
C GLY A 26 -13.48 6.60 1.12
N GLU A 27 -14.40 7.50 1.45
CA GLU A 27 -14.22 8.51 2.50
C GLU A 27 -15.46 8.53 3.41
N GLY A 28 -15.26 8.73 4.72
CA GLY A 28 -16.34 8.81 5.69
C GLY A 28 -16.69 7.47 6.36
N TRP A 29 -17.77 7.49 7.15
CA TRP A 29 -18.11 6.39 8.05
C TRP A 29 -18.37 5.07 7.32
N GLY A 30 -17.66 4.02 7.72
CA GLY A 30 -17.76 2.67 7.13
C GLY A 30 -17.31 2.57 5.67
N SER A 31 -16.67 3.61 5.11
CA SER A 31 -16.42 3.72 3.67
C SER A 31 -14.98 3.35 3.26
N LEU A 32 -14.07 3.19 4.21
CA LEU A 32 -12.65 2.85 3.95
C LEU A 32 -12.41 1.36 3.65
N GLY A 33 -13.45 0.52 3.64
CA GLY A 33 -13.35 -0.92 3.45
C GLY A 33 -13.10 -1.67 4.77
N ASN A 34 -12.72 -2.95 4.67
CA ASN A 34 -12.52 -3.84 5.83
C ASN A 34 -11.08 -4.37 5.88
N GLY A 35 -10.11 -3.46 5.86
CA GLY A 35 -8.69 -3.79 5.83
C GLY A 35 -7.82 -2.72 6.49
N TYR A 36 -6.53 -2.68 6.12
CA TYR A 36 -5.58 -1.79 6.78
C TYR A 36 -5.92 -0.31 6.62
N ALA A 37 -6.54 0.10 5.50
CA ALA A 37 -6.96 1.48 5.29
C ALA A 37 -7.98 1.94 6.35
N GLN A 38 -8.97 1.09 6.67
CA GLN A 38 -9.94 1.36 7.72
C GLN A 38 -9.32 1.40 9.11
N ASN A 39 -8.36 0.51 9.38
CA ASN A 39 -7.65 0.51 10.66
C ASN A 39 -6.79 1.77 10.84
N VAL A 40 -6.10 2.21 9.78
CA VAL A 40 -5.34 3.46 9.77
C VAL A 40 -6.26 4.64 10.06
N GLY A 41 -7.38 4.77 9.34
CA GLY A 41 -8.35 5.83 9.58
C GLY A 41 -8.84 5.85 11.03
N ALA A 42 -9.26 4.69 11.55
CA ALA A 42 -9.75 4.56 12.92
C ALA A 42 -8.69 4.93 13.98
N LEU A 43 -7.43 4.54 13.78
CA LEU A 43 -6.34 4.85 14.70
C LEU A 43 -5.95 6.33 14.65
N LEU A 44 -5.95 6.95 13.47
CA LEU A 44 -5.71 8.38 13.32
C LEU A 44 -6.79 9.20 14.02
N ASP A 45 -8.07 8.87 13.80
CA ASP A 45 -9.20 9.56 14.44
C ASP A 45 -9.22 9.34 15.96
N GLY A 46 -8.92 8.12 16.42
CA GLY A 46 -8.97 7.77 17.84
C GLY A 46 -7.82 8.34 18.67
N VAL A 47 -6.62 8.46 18.10
CA VAL A 47 -5.40 8.86 18.83
C VAL A 47 -4.99 10.31 18.55
N TYR A 48 -5.39 10.87 17.39
CA TYR A 48 -5.13 12.25 17.01
C TYR A 48 -6.42 13.00 16.63
N PRO A 49 -7.48 12.97 17.47
CA PRO A 49 -8.76 13.60 17.14
C PRO A 49 -8.62 15.12 16.89
N GLU A 50 -7.61 15.76 17.49
CA GLU A 50 -7.33 17.19 17.31
C GLU A 50 -6.74 17.54 15.93
N ARG A 51 -6.29 16.54 15.16
CA ARG A 51 -5.68 16.79 13.84
C ARG A 51 -6.70 16.82 12.71
N HIS A 52 -7.94 16.35 12.88
CA HIS A 52 -8.96 16.40 11.83
C HIS A 52 -8.45 15.88 10.46
N ILE A 53 -7.71 14.77 10.48
CA ILE A 53 -7.10 14.19 9.28
C ILE A 53 -8.20 13.60 8.41
N ARG A 54 -8.21 13.94 7.13
CA ARG A 54 -9.12 13.30 6.16
C ARG A 54 -8.41 12.11 5.53
N VAL A 55 -9.01 10.94 5.60
CA VAL A 55 -8.47 9.71 5.01
C VAL A 55 -9.37 9.27 3.87
N ILE A 56 -8.80 9.07 2.69
CA ILE A 56 -9.52 8.63 1.49
C ILE A 56 -8.87 7.35 0.97
N ASN A 57 -9.66 6.28 0.87
CA ASN A 57 -9.23 5.04 0.26
C ASN A 57 -9.67 4.99 -1.21
N MET A 58 -8.67 4.95 -2.11
CA MET A 58 -8.83 4.86 -3.56
C MET A 58 -8.23 3.56 -4.12
N GLY A 59 -8.07 2.53 -3.28
CA GLY A 59 -7.72 1.19 -3.71
C GLY A 59 -8.75 0.64 -4.70
N VAL A 60 -8.27 -0.13 -5.67
CA VAL A 60 -9.10 -0.82 -6.67
C VAL A 60 -8.62 -2.24 -6.86
N SER A 61 -9.47 -3.20 -6.51
CA SER A 61 -9.17 -4.63 -6.67
C SER A 61 -8.67 -4.99 -8.07
N GLY A 62 -7.60 -5.80 -8.11
CA GLY A 62 -6.99 -6.31 -9.34
C GLY A 62 -6.04 -5.35 -10.07
N ASN A 63 -5.90 -4.09 -9.61
CA ASN A 63 -5.00 -3.13 -10.24
C ASN A 63 -3.53 -3.56 -10.21
N THR A 64 -2.85 -3.20 -11.29
CA THR A 64 -1.40 -3.16 -11.46
C THR A 64 -0.89 -1.72 -11.37
N SER A 65 0.43 -1.51 -11.39
CA SER A 65 1.03 -0.18 -11.52
C SER A 65 0.61 0.56 -12.81
N ARG A 66 0.34 -0.17 -13.89
CA ARG A 66 -0.17 0.38 -15.16
C ARG A 66 -1.55 1.01 -14.97
N ASP A 67 -2.43 0.32 -14.24
CA ASP A 67 -3.79 0.80 -13.96
C ASP A 67 -3.76 2.03 -13.04
N LEU A 68 -2.91 2.01 -12.01
CA LEU A 68 -2.71 3.17 -11.14
C LEU A 68 -2.31 4.41 -11.94
N ARG A 69 -1.33 4.26 -12.84
CA ARG A 69 -0.87 5.36 -13.68
C ARG A 69 -1.98 5.91 -14.56
N ALA A 70 -2.82 5.04 -15.13
CA ALA A 70 -3.91 5.44 -16.01
C ALA A 70 -4.98 6.30 -15.31
N ARG A 71 -5.23 6.05 -14.02
CA ARG A 71 -6.23 6.77 -13.21
C ARG A 71 -5.65 7.81 -12.25
N TRP A 72 -4.34 8.05 -12.30
CA TRP A 72 -3.62 8.80 -11.25
C TRP A 72 -4.11 10.24 -11.07
N GLU A 73 -4.44 10.92 -12.17
CA GLU A 73 -4.87 12.31 -12.12
C GLU A 73 -6.25 12.45 -11.46
N GLU A 74 -7.22 11.61 -11.85
CA GLU A 74 -8.59 11.64 -11.34
C GLU A 74 -8.68 11.11 -9.90
N ASP A 75 -8.04 9.96 -9.64
CA ASP A 75 -8.20 9.27 -8.37
C ASP A 75 -7.24 9.75 -7.28
N THR A 76 -6.18 10.49 -7.62
CA THR A 76 -5.21 11.02 -6.65
C THR A 76 -5.11 12.52 -6.73
N MET A 77 -4.64 13.08 -7.85
CA MET A 77 -4.22 14.49 -7.89
C MET A 77 -5.43 15.45 -7.80
N ALA A 78 -6.57 15.11 -8.40
CA ALA A 78 -7.81 15.89 -8.31
C ALA A 78 -8.36 15.99 -6.88
N LEU A 79 -8.01 15.04 -6.00
CA LEU A 79 -8.37 15.06 -4.57
C LEU A 79 -7.55 16.05 -3.75
N LYS A 80 -6.51 16.65 -4.34
CA LYS A 80 -5.57 17.60 -3.70
C LYS A 80 -4.99 17.04 -2.38
N PRO A 81 -4.34 15.86 -2.41
CA PRO A 81 -3.79 15.24 -1.22
C PRO A 81 -2.67 16.09 -0.63
N ASN A 82 -2.50 16.03 0.69
CA ASN A 82 -1.27 16.44 1.35
C ASN A 82 -0.31 15.27 1.48
N TRP A 83 -0.84 14.05 1.63
CA TRP A 83 -0.07 12.81 1.73
C TRP A 83 -0.67 11.75 0.83
N VAL A 84 0.20 10.94 0.22
CA VAL A 84 -0.20 9.78 -0.58
C VAL A 84 0.53 8.54 -0.07
N THR A 85 -0.15 7.40 -0.04
CA THR A 85 0.48 6.09 0.15
C THR A 85 0.28 5.24 -1.09
N ILE A 86 1.30 4.52 -1.53
CA ILE A 86 1.21 3.59 -2.67
C ILE A 86 1.59 2.20 -2.21
N MET A 87 0.65 1.25 -2.29
CA MET A 87 0.94 -0.17 -2.16
C MET A 87 0.45 -0.89 -3.42
N ILE A 88 1.38 -1.21 -4.32
CA ILE A 88 1.09 -1.84 -5.61
C ILE A 88 2.24 -2.76 -6.02
N GLY A 89 1.95 -3.74 -6.86
CA GLY A 89 2.95 -4.65 -7.42
C GLY A 89 2.51 -6.10 -7.35
N ILE A 90 1.62 -6.47 -6.42
CA ILE A 90 1.28 -7.89 -6.27
C ILE A 90 0.60 -8.42 -7.52
N ASN A 91 -0.28 -7.66 -8.17
CA ASN A 91 -0.90 -8.09 -9.43
C ASN A 91 0.05 -7.99 -10.62
N ASP A 92 0.96 -7.00 -10.64
CA ASP A 92 2.04 -6.90 -11.63
C ASP A 92 2.85 -8.21 -11.70
N ILE A 93 3.08 -8.82 -10.53
CA ILE A 93 3.77 -10.10 -10.35
C ILE A 93 2.82 -11.28 -10.56
N TRP A 94 1.69 -11.31 -9.86
CA TRP A 94 0.83 -12.50 -9.75
C TRP A 94 0.28 -12.95 -11.10
N ARG A 95 -0.03 -12.01 -12.01
CA ARG A 95 -0.48 -12.33 -13.38
C ARG A 95 0.51 -13.20 -14.15
N GLN A 96 1.80 -13.03 -13.88
CA GLN A 96 2.87 -13.83 -14.52
C GLN A 96 2.84 -15.30 -14.08
N TYR A 97 2.23 -15.61 -12.93
CA TYR A 97 2.19 -16.93 -12.33
C TYR A 97 0.82 -17.62 -12.49
N ASP A 98 -0.27 -16.89 -12.27
CA ASP A 98 -1.63 -17.47 -12.37
C ASP A 98 -2.17 -17.49 -13.80
N ARG A 99 -1.65 -16.61 -14.68
CA ARG A 99 -2.05 -16.49 -16.08
C ARG A 99 -0.84 -16.36 -17.03
N PRO A 100 0.12 -17.30 -17.00
CA PRO A 100 1.41 -17.15 -17.69
C PRO A 100 1.31 -17.00 -19.23
N LEU A 101 0.18 -17.39 -19.83
CA LEU A 101 -0.08 -17.28 -21.26
C LEU A 101 -0.66 -15.90 -21.67
N HIS A 102 -1.12 -15.10 -20.72
CA HIS A 102 -1.78 -13.80 -20.94
C HIS A 102 -0.81 -12.64 -20.72
N LYS A 103 0.24 -12.59 -21.55
CA LYS A 103 1.36 -11.67 -21.37
C LYS A 103 0.96 -10.19 -21.41
N GLU A 104 -0.16 -9.85 -22.03
CA GLU A 104 -0.73 -8.51 -22.04
C GLU A 104 -1.14 -8.00 -20.65
N GLN A 105 -1.43 -8.92 -19.72
CA GLN A 105 -1.78 -8.63 -18.33
C GLN A 105 -0.54 -8.52 -17.43
N HIS A 106 0.65 -8.86 -17.94
CA HIS A 106 1.88 -8.80 -17.16
C HIS A 106 2.42 -7.38 -17.16
N VAL A 107 2.92 -6.95 -16.00
CA VAL A 107 3.74 -5.74 -15.88
C VAL A 107 5.10 -6.20 -15.38
N TYR A 108 6.07 -6.24 -16.27
CA TYR A 108 7.44 -6.66 -15.95
C TYR A 108 8.18 -5.57 -15.15
N VAL A 109 9.29 -5.94 -14.52
CA VAL A 109 9.98 -5.10 -13.53
C VAL A 109 10.42 -3.74 -14.06
N ASP A 110 10.79 -3.67 -15.33
CA ASP A 110 11.18 -2.45 -16.04
C ASP A 110 9.99 -1.51 -16.25
N GLU A 111 8.84 -2.05 -16.67
CA GLU A 111 7.60 -1.29 -16.78
C GLU A 111 7.10 -0.85 -15.39
N TYR A 112 7.18 -1.73 -14.39
CA TYR A 112 6.81 -1.42 -13.01
C TYR A 112 7.64 -0.26 -12.44
N GLU A 113 8.97 -0.31 -12.60
CA GLU A 113 9.85 0.78 -12.17
C GLU A 113 9.54 2.08 -12.90
N ALA A 114 9.36 2.04 -14.22
CA ALA A 114 9.02 3.23 -15.01
C ALA A 114 7.65 3.83 -14.61
N ASN A 115 6.65 3.00 -14.31
CA ASN A 115 5.33 3.44 -13.87
C ASN A 115 5.40 4.11 -12.50
N LEU A 116 6.08 3.48 -11.52
CA LEU A 116 6.25 4.07 -10.19
C LEU A 116 7.03 5.38 -10.25
N ARG A 117 8.11 5.44 -11.04
CA ARG A 117 8.90 6.65 -11.25
C ARG A 117 8.03 7.81 -11.74
N ALA A 118 7.25 7.58 -12.80
CA ALA A 118 6.35 8.58 -13.36
C ALA A 118 5.29 9.04 -12.35
N ILE A 119 4.75 8.12 -11.55
CA ILE A 119 3.78 8.44 -10.49
C ILE A 119 4.43 9.32 -9.40
N ILE A 120 5.62 8.94 -8.92
CA ILE A 120 6.35 9.67 -7.88
C ILE A 120 6.67 11.09 -8.37
N GLU A 121 7.25 11.23 -9.56
CA GLU A 121 7.62 12.51 -10.15
C GLU A 121 6.41 13.43 -10.37
N ARG A 122 5.27 12.86 -10.76
CA ARG A 122 4.02 13.62 -10.91
C ARG A 122 3.49 14.11 -9.57
N THR A 123 3.65 13.33 -8.49
CA THR A 123 3.00 13.60 -7.21
C THR A 123 3.82 14.52 -6.31
N LEU A 124 5.13 14.33 -6.21
CA LEU A 124 5.97 15.01 -5.22
C LEU A 124 5.92 16.55 -5.22
N PRO A 125 5.80 17.24 -6.37
CA PRO A 125 5.70 18.69 -6.38
C PRO A 125 4.47 19.25 -5.65
N ASP A 126 3.40 18.46 -5.51
CA ASP A 126 2.08 18.91 -5.06
C ASP A 126 1.69 18.40 -3.66
N VAL A 127 2.52 17.56 -3.03
CA VAL A 127 2.23 16.92 -1.73
C VAL A 127 3.30 17.23 -0.68
N LYS A 128 2.94 17.13 0.60
CA LYS A 128 3.88 17.24 1.73
C LYS A 128 4.76 15.99 1.84
N GLY A 129 4.27 14.84 1.41
CA GLY A 129 5.05 13.62 1.36
C GLY A 129 4.33 12.43 0.74
N LEU A 130 5.13 11.40 0.46
CA LEU A 130 4.72 10.15 -0.14
C LEU A 130 5.25 9.00 0.73
N VAL A 131 4.43 7.96 0.92
CA VAL A 131 4.85 6.70 1.51
C VAL A 131 4.76 5.60 0.46
N LEU A 132 5.89 5.00 0.12
CA LEU A 132 5.92 3.79 -0.69
C LEU A 132 5.86 2.57 0.24
N MET A 133 4.87 1.72 0.01
CA MET A 133 4.72 0.44 0.69
C MET A 133 5.13 -0.65 -0.29
N THR A 134 6.06 -1.52 0.10
CA THR A 134 6.48 -2.62 -0.79
C THR A 134 5.29 -3.53 -1.12
N PRO A 135 5.25 -4.19 -2.30
CA PRO A 135 4.41 -5.36 -2.45
C PRO A 135 4.88 -6.46 -1.50
N PHE A 136 3.99 -7.37 -1.13
CA PHE A 136 4.33 -8.51 -0.27
C PHE A 136 3.69 -9.80 -0.80
N TYR A 137 4.29 -10.93 -0.43
CA TYR A 137 3.80 -12.27 -0.68
C TYR A 137 4.03 -13.12 0.57
N MET A 138 2.97 -13.77 1.04
CA MET A 138 2.99 -14.54 2.28
C MET A 138 3.56 -15.93 2.03
N GLU A 139 4.89 -16.00 1.94
CA GLU A 139 5.65 -17.22 1.64
C GLU A 139 7.00 -17.16 2.36
N GLN A 140 7.33 -18.16 3.19
CA GLN A 140 8.58 -18.19 3.95
C GLN A 140 9.78 -18.62 3.09
N TYR A 141 9.55 -19.48 2.10
CA TYR A 141 10.61 -20.00 1.25
C TYR A 141 11.01 -18.95 0.21
N ARG A 142 12.07 -18.18 0.50
CA ARG A 142 12.56 -17.09 -0.37
C ARG A 142 12.91 -17.48 -1.81
N LYS A 143 13.12 -18.78 -2.08
CA LYS A 143 13.38 -19.30 -3.43
C LYS A 143 12.13 -19.76 -4.17
N ASP A 144 10.94 -19.67 -3.56
CA ASP A 144 9.68 -19.71 -4.31
C ASP A 144 9.73 -18.61 -5.38
N ALA A 145 9.32 -18.94 -6.60
CA ALA A 145 9.51 -18.06 -7.75
C ALA A 145 8.74 -16.74 -7.58
N MET A 146 7.48 -16.80 -7.12
CA MET A 146 6.67 -15.61 -6.91
C MET A 146 7.21 -14.80 -5.74
N ARG A 147 7.66 -15.45 -4.65
CA ARG A 147 8.34 -14.77 -3.54
C ARG A 147 9.61 -14.04 -3.98
N ALA A 148 10.45 -14.69 -4.78
CA ALA A 148 11.68 -14.10 -5.31
C ALA A 148 11.38 -12.90 -6.23
N SER A 149 10.35 -13.00 -7.08
CA SER A 149 9.87 -11.87 -7.87
C SER A 149 9.34 -10.73 -7.00
N THR A 150 8.58 -11.04 -5.94
CA THR A 150 8.12 -10.02 -4.98
C THR A 150 9.29 -9.31 -4.30
N ASP A 151 10.32 -10.03 -3.86
CA ASP A 151 11.53 -9.43 -3.30
C ASP A 151 12.24 -8.52 -4.34
N GLN A 152 12.24 -8.91 -5.64
CA GLN A 152 12.80 -8.09 -6.73
C GLN A 152 12.02 -6.78 -6.95
N TYR A 153 10.69 -6.82 -6.97
CA TYR A 153 9.85 -5.63 -7.11
C TYR A 153 9.88 -4.77 -5.84
N GLY A 154 9.94 -5.39 -4.67
CA GLY A 154 10.18 -4.71 -3.40
C GLY A 154 11.52 -3.97 -3.40
N ALA A 155 12.57 -4.53 -3.99
CA ALA A 155 13.86 -3.84 -4.13
C ALA A 155 13.76 -2.59 -5.03
N VAL A 156 12.92 -2.60 -6.07
CA VAL A 156 12.62 -1.38 -6.87
C VAL A 156 12.01 -0.32 -5.97
N VAL A 157 10.98 -0.68 -5.19
CA VAL A 157 10.31 0.26 -4.27
C VAL A 157 11.29 0.88 -3.28
N LYS A 158 12.19 0.07 -2.70
CA LYS A 158 13.22 0.56 -1.76
C LYS A 158 14.18 1.53 -2.42
N ARG A 159 14.70 1.19 -3.61
CA ARG A 159 15.58 2.08 -4.37
C ARG A 159 14.91 3.40 -4.71
N LEU A 160 13.67 3.37 -5.21
CA LEU A 160 12.92 4.59 -5.52
C LEU A 160 12.63 5.41 -4.26
N SER A 161 12.38 4.76 -3.13
CA SER A 161 12.21 5.45 -1.85
C SER A 161 13.45 6.25 -1.47
N GLU A 162 14.62 5.64 -1.58
CA GLU A 162 15.92 6.28 -1.30
C GLU A 162 16.24 7.38 -2.33
N GLU A 163 16.03 7.09 -3.62
CA GLU A 163 16.33 7.99 -4.74
C GLU A 163 15.54 9.30 -4.64
N TYR A 164 14.25 9.22 -4.34
CA TYR A 164 13.37 10.38 -4.24
C TYR A 164 13.24 10.95 -2.82
N GLY A 165 13.91 10.35 -1.83
CA GLY A 165 13.84 10.78 -0.43
C GLY A 165 12.44 10.68 0.19
N VAL A 166 11.62 9.73 -0.27
CA VAL A 166 10.26 9.49 0.22
C VAL A 166 10.26 8.42 1.31
N LEU A 167 9.17 8.32 2.08
CA LEU A 167 9.08 7.38 3.19
C LEU A 167 8.85 5.96 2.68
N LEU A 168 9.46 4.98 3.36
CA LEU A 168 9.31 3.56 3.07
C LEU A 168 8.54 2.86 4.20
N ALA A 169 7.57 2.03 3.82
CA ALA A 169 6.98 1.01 4.69
C ALA A 169 7.27 -0.38 4.09
N ASP A 170 8.23 -1.11 4.65
CA ASP A 170 8.64 -2.43 4.19
C ASP A 170 7.68 -3.51 4.69
N THR A 171 6.57 -3.66 3.97
CA THR A 171 5.48 -4.58 4.31
C THR A 171 5.91 -6.05 4.25
N GLN A 172 6.79 -6.43 3.32
CA GLN A 172 7.31 -7.80 3.25
C GLN A 172 8.15 -8.11 4.49
N ALA A 173 9.04 -7.19 4.91
CA ALA A 173 9.80 -7.38 6.14
C ALA A 173 8.88 -7.46 7.37
N ALA A 174 7.83 -6.64 7.44
CA ALA A 174 6.86 -6.68 8.53
C ALA A 174 6.11 -8.03 8.60
N MET A 175 5.72 -8.58 7.44
CA MET A 175 5.09 -9.90 7.35
C MET A 175 6.06 -11.03 7.70
N ASP A 176 7.31 -10.95 7.23
CA ASP A 176 8.36 -11.95 7.50
C ASP A 176 8.58 -12.15 9.01
N VAL A 177 8.47 -11.09 9.83
CA VAL A 177 8.56 -11.19 11.30
C VAL A 177 7.46 -12.09 11.87
N TYR A 178 6.22 -11.95 11.40
CA TYR A 178 5.12 -12.81 11.84
C TYR A 178 5.33 -14.27 11.40
N PHE A 179 5.82 -14.47 10.17
CA PHE A 179 6.04 -15.82 9.65
C PHE A 179 7.24 -16.55 10.27
N GLN A 180 8.03 -15.92 11.13
CA GLN A 180 8.96 -16.66 11.99
C GLN A 180 8.25 -17.47 13.07
N GLN A 181 6.98 -17.15 13.37
CA GLN A 181 6.20 -17.74 14.46
C GLN A 181 5.05 -18.62 13.94
N TYR A 182 4.49 -18.29 12.77
CA TYR A 182 3.33 -18.96 12.21
C TYR A 182 3.51 -19.27 10.72
N ASP A 183 2.88 -20.35 10.26
CA ASP A 183 2.81 -20.68 8.84
C ASP A 183 1.96 -19.64 8.08
N PRO A 184 2.33 -19.26 6.83
CA PRO A 184 1.56 -18.31 6.03
C PRO A 184 0.07 -18.65 5.86
N ILE A 185 -0.30 -19.94 5.86
CA ILE A 185 -1.70 -20.35 5.71
C ILE A 185 -2.60 -19.90 6.87
N SER A 186 -2.01 -19.60 8.02
CA SER A 186 -2.72 -19.02 9.17
C SER A 186 -3.25 -17.61 8.89
N MET A 187 -2.63 -16.89 7.95
CA MET A 187 -2.98 -15.54 7.57
C MET A 187 -3.77 -15.47 6.27
N SER A 188 -3.42 -16.31 5.29
CA SER A 188 -4.02 -16.28 3.97
C SER A 188 -3.89 -17.61 3.25
N TRP A 189 -4.99 -18.09 2.68
CA TRP A 189 -5.00 -19.32 1.90
C TRP A 189 -4.37 -19.17 0.52
N ASP A 190 -4.47 -17.98 -0.09
CA ASP A 190 -3.89 -17.71 -1.41
C ASP A 190 -2.53 -17.02 -1.35
N ARG A 191 -2.02 -16.77 -0.14
CA ARG A 191 -0.76 -16.08 0.15
C ARG A 191 -0.71 -14.60 -0.28
N VAL A 192 -1.85 -14.02 -0.68
CA VAL A 192 -1.96 -12.62 -1.12
C VAL A 192 -2.93 -11.82 -0.27
N HIS A 193 -4.15 -12.31 -0.05
CA HIS A 193 -5.19 -11.57 0.68
C HIS A 193 -5.13 -11.91 2.17
N PRO A 194 -4.65 -10.99 3.04
CA PRO A 194 -4.50 -11.27 4.46
C PRO A 194 -5.83 -11.21 5.20
N ASN A 195 -5.93 -11.97 6.29
CA ASN A 195 -6.98 -11.77 7.30
C ASN A 195 -6.75 -10.48 8.13
N HIS A 196 -7.52 -10.30 9.20
CA HIS A 196 -7.40 -9.13 10.08
C HIS A 196 -6.03 -8.99 10.76
N VAL A 197 -5.33 -10.09 11.04
CA VAL A 197 -3.97 -10.05 11.62
C VAL A 197 -3.00 -9.42 10.63
N GLY A 198 -3.00 -9.90 9.38
CA GLY A 198 -2.15 -9.31 8.34
C GLY A 198 -2.53 -7.86 8.02
N SER A 199 -3.83 -7.54 8.01
CA SER A 199 -4.29 -6.15 7.89
C SER A 199 -3.73 -5.25 9.01
N MET A 200 -3.65 -5.74 10.25
CA MET A 200 -3.04 -4.99 11.36
C MET A 200 -1.52 -4.87 11.24
N ILE A 201 -0.82 -5.85 10.67
CA ILE A 201 0.62 -5.75 10.39
C ILE A 201 0.88 -4.64 9.35
N LEU A 202 0.09 -4.59 8.27
CA LEU A 202 0.17 -3.51 7.28
C LEU A 202 -0.15 -2.14 7.88
N THR A 203 -1.18 -2.09 8.74
CA THR A 203 -1.57 -0.88 9.48
C THR A 203 -0.41 -0.36 10.31
N ARG A 204 0.20 -1.23 11.12
CA ARG A 204 1.33 -0.90 11.98
C ARG A 204 2.53 -0.43 11.16
N CYS A 205 2.86 -1.14 10.08
CA CYS A 205 3.98 -0.80 9.21
C CYS A 205 3.83 0.61 8.61
N LEU A 206 2.64 0.95 8.09
CA LEU A 206 2.37 2.30 7.58
C LEU A 206 2.41 3.37 8.68
N LEU A 207 1.78 3.12 9.83
CA LEU A 207 1.75 4.08 10.93
C LEU A 207 3.15 4.32 11.54
N GLU A 208 4.01 3.31 11.60
CA GLU A 208 5.42 3.47 12.00
C GLU A 208 6.18 4.35 11.01
N ALA A 209 6.00 4.16 9.70
CA ALA A 209 6.59 5.03 8.68
C ALA A 209 6.12 6.49 8.80
N LEU A 210 4.87 6.71 9.24
CA LEU A 210 4.31 8.03 9.51
C LEU A 210 4.66 8.57 10.91
N GLU A 211 5.45 7.84 11.69
CA GLU A 211 5.88 8.17 13.06
C GLU A 211 4.71 8.33 14.05
N PHE A 212 3.71 7.46 13.96
CA PHE A 212 2.59 7.40 14.90
C PHE A 212 3.08 7.09 16.32
N ASP A 213 2.72 7.93 17.29
CA ASP A 213 2.94 7.68 18.72
C ASP A 213 1.79 6.87 19.32
N TRP A 214 2.07 5.61 19.63
CA TRP A 214 1.13 4.67 20.26
C TRP A 214 0.81 4.97 21.73
N ARG A 215 1.58 5.85 22.38
CA ARG A 215 1.37 6.23 23.79
C ARG A 215 0.58 7.52 23.94
N LYS A 216 0.32 8.23 22.84
CA LYS A 216 -0.45 9.47 22.90
C LYS A 216 -1.87 9.17 23.39
N GLY A 217 -2.28 9.83 24.47
CA GLY A 217 -3.61 9.66 25.07
C GLY A 217 -3.75 8.46 26.03
N LEU A 218 -2.66 7.72 26.30
CA LEU A 218 -2.54 6.74 27.38
C LEU A 218 -1.80 7.37 28.57
#